data_AF-A0A354UC28-F1
#
_entry.id   AF-A0A354UC28-F1
#
_cell.length_a   1.000
_cell.length_b   1.000
_cell.length_c   1.000
_cell.angle_alpha   90.00
_cell.angle_beta   90.00
_cell.angle_gamma   90.00
#
_symmetry.space_group_name_H-M   'P 1'
#
loop_
_entity.id
_entity.type
_entity.pdbx_description
1 polymer ?
#
loop_
_entity_poly.entity_id
_entity_poly.type
_entity_poly.pdbx_seq_one_letter_code
_entity_poly.pdbx_strand_id
1 'polypeptide(L)' 'MNILWVTSEAVPYAKTGGLADVSAALPLALAERGHHVSVVMPFYPQQMGKLNLKF' A
#
# COMPACT_ATOMS: atom_id res chain seq x y z
N MET A 1 -12.67 0.06 14.24
CA MET A 1 -12.63 1.36 13.54
C MET A 1 -12.39 1.11 12.06
N ASN A 2 -12.85 2.01 11.20
CA ASN A 2 -12.54 1.98 9.77
C ASN A 2 -11.38 2.95 9.50
N ILE A 3 -10.28 2.46 8.96
CA ILE A 3 -9.05 3.22 8.74
C ILE A 3 -8.70 3.17 7.26
N LEU A 4 -8.61 4.35 6.64
CA LEU A 4 -8.08 4.50 5.28
C LEU A 4 -6.64 4.99 5.38
N TRP A 5 -5.69 4.12 5.02
CA TRP A 5 -4.27 4.42 5.01
C TRP A 5 -3.85 4.92 3.63
N VAL A 6 -3.55 6.22 3.51
CA VAL A 6 -3.10 6.82 2.25
C VAL A 6 -1.58 7.00 2.30
N THR A 7 -0.87 6.47 1.32
CA THR A 7 0.60 6.52 1.25
C THR A 7 1.09 6.67 -0.18
N SER A 8 2.28 7.26 -0.35
CA SER A 8 2.99 7.25 -1.63
C SER A 8 3.78 5.97 -1.87
N GLU A 9 4.06 5.18 -0.82
CA GLU A 9 4.96 4.02 -0.91
C GLU A 9 4.43 2.84 -0.08
N ALA A 10 4.46 1.64 -0.65
CA ALA A 10 4.13 0.39 0.03
C ALA A 10 4.79 -0.79 -0.68
N VAL A 11 5.35 -1.73 0.09
CA VAL A 11 5.90 -2.99 -0.45
C VAL A 11 4.74 -3.94 -0.80
N PRO A 12 4.77 -4.67 -1.94
CA PRO A 12 5.84 -4.75 -2.95
C PRO A 12 5.65 -3.81 -4.16
N TYR A 13 4.81 -2.79 -4.06
CA TYR A 13 4.38 -1.97 -5.20
C TYR A 13 5.28 -0.76 -5.47
N ALA A 14 5.64 0.03 -4.46
CA ALA A 14 6.56 1.16 -4.64
C ALA A 14 7.41 1.35 -3.40
N LYS A 15 8.74 1.39 -3.58
CA LYS A 15 9.70 1.60 -2.51
C LYS A 15 10.87 2.45 -2.98
N THR A 16 11.09 3.54 -2.27
CA THR A 16 12.27 4.41 -2.35
C THR A 16 13.01 4.44 -1.02
N GLY A 17 12.28 4.34 0.11
CA GLY A 17 12.85 4.35 1.45
C GLY A 17 12.00 3.60 2.49
N GLY A 18 12.17 3.97 3.75
CA GLY A 18 11.55 3.28 4.90
C GLY A 18 10.03 3.47 5.02
N LEU A 19 9.44 4.47 4.34
CA LEU A 19 7.99 4.68 4.33
C LEU A 19 7.24 3.45 3.77
N ALA A 20 7.81 2.79 2.76
CA ALA A 20 7.23 1.60 2.15
C ALA A 20 7.09 0.44 3.13
N ASP A 21 8.07 0.29 4.04
CA ASP A 21 8.09 -0.78 5.04
C ASP A 21 7.05 -0.50 6.13
N VAL A 22 6.98 0.74 6.61
CA VAL A 22 5.96 1.17 7.58
C VAL A 22 4.55 1.03 7.01
N SER A 23 4.36 1.46 5.77
CA SER A 23 3.05 1.39 5.09
C SER A 23 2.61 -0.03 4.75
N ALA A 24 3.50 -1.01 4.82
CA ALA A 24 3.15 -2.43 4.76
C ALA A 24 2.87 -3.00 6.17
N ALA A 25 3.73 -2.71 7.15
CA ALA A 25 3.68 -3.32 8.48
C ALA A 25 2.58 -2.76 9.38
N LEU A 26 2.41 -1.43 9.42
CA LEU A 26 1.48 -0.80 10.37
C LEU A 26 0.01 -1.03 10.01
N PRO A 27 -0.44 -0.92 8.74
CA PRO A 27 -1.81 -1.29 8.36
C PRO A 27 -2.15 -2.74 8.70
N LEU A 28 -1.19 -3.67 8.53
CA LEU A 28 -1.35 -5.07 8.89
C LEU A 28 -1.53 -5.23 10.41
N ALA A 29 -0.66 -4.62 11.21
CA ALA A 29 -0.75 -4.69 12.67
C ALA A 29 -2.06 -4.07 13.22
N LEU A 30 -2.59 -3.03 12.57
CA LEU A 30 -3.90 -2.45 12.90
C LEU A 30 -5.04 -3.41 12.53
N ALA A 31 -4.94 -4.09 11.40
CA ALA A 31 -5.91 -5.10 10.99
C ALA A 31 -5.93 -6.30 11.95
N GLU A 32 -4.76 -6.78 12.39
CA GLU A 32 -4.62 -7.84 13.40
C GLU A 32 -5.26 -7.46 14.75
N ARG A 33 -5.32 -6.16 15.06
CA ARG A 33 -6.03 -5.63 16.24
C ARG A 33 -7.54 -5.47 16.04
N GLY A 34 -8.10 -5.99 14.94
CA GLY A 34 -9.54 -5.98 14.67
C GLY A 34 -10.05 -4.67 14.05
N HIS A 35 -9.17 -3.86 13.46
CA HIS A 35 -9.58 -2.69 12.68
C HIS A 35 -9.82 -3.07 11.21
N HIS A 36 -10.79 -2.43 10.57
CA HIS A 36 -10.99 -2.58 9.13
C HIS A 36 -10.11 -1.56 8.42
N VAL A 37 -9.04 -2.04 7.78
CA VAL A 37 -7.99 -1.17 7.20
C VAL A 37 -7.96 -1.36 5.69
N SER A 38 -7.92 -0.26 4.96
CA SER A 38 -7.69 -0.25 3.51
C SER A 38 -6.51 0.65 3.19
N VAL A 39 -5.66 0.24 2.25
CA VAL A 39 -4.49 1.01 1.81
C VAL A 39 -4.75 1.56 0.42
N VAL A 40 -4.54 2.86 0.24
CA VAL A 40 -4.62 3.54 -1.06
C VAL A 40 -3.27 4.17 -1.36
N MET A 41 -2.79 3.95 -2.58
CA MET A 41 -1.57 4.55 -3.10
C MET A 41 -1.71 4.82 -4.60
N PRO A 42 -0.87 5.71 -5.18
CA PRO A 42 -0.85 5.92 -6.62
C PRO A 42 -0.50 4.64 -7.38
N PHE A 43 -1.16 4.44 -8.53
CA PHE A 43 -0.79 3.38 -9.46
C PHE A 43 0.36 3.85 -10.36
N TYR A 44 1.60 3.70 -9.88
CA TYR A 44 2.77 4.17 -10.61
C TYR A 44 3.03 3.36 -11.90
N PRO A 45 3.63 3.97 -12.95
CA PRO A 45 3.90 3.31 -14.23
C PRO A 45 4.66 1.99 -14.13
N GLN A 46 5.53 1.84 -13.11
CA GLN A 46 6.28 0.61 -12.85
C GLN A 46 5.37 -0.60 -12.58
N GLN A 47 4.12 -0.37 -12.13
CA GLN A 47 3.14 -1.44 -11.92
C GLN A 47 2.31 -1.77 -13.18
N MET A 48 2.27 -0.88 -14.18
CA MET A 48 1.49 -1.11 -15.41
C MET A 48 1.96 -2.36 -16.16
N GLY A 49 3.27 -2.53 -16.30
CA GLY A 49 3.86 -3.69 -16.97
C GLY A 49 3.60 -5.03 -16.26
N LYS A 50 3.27 -5.00 -14.97
CA LYS A 50 2.99 -6.22 -14.18
C LYS A 50 1.56 -6.71 -14.31
N LEU A 51 0.60 -5.84 -14.63
CA LEU A 51 -0.82 -6.20 -14.70
C LEU A 51 -1.36 -6.39 -16.14
N ASN A 52 -0.53 -6.29 -17.17
CA ASN A 52 -0.96 -6.37 -18.59
C ASN A 52 -2.16 -5.44 -18.92
N LEU A 53 -2.27 -4.31 -18.21
CA LEU A 53 -3.35 -3.35 -18.44
C LEU A 53 -3.02 -2.55 -19.70
N LYS A 54 -3.83 -2.75 -20.74
CA LYS A 54 -3.87 -1.91 -21.93
C LYS A 54 -4.99 -0.90 -21.73
N PHE A 55 -4.66 0.38 -21.68
CA PHE A 55 -5.61 1.48 -21.77
C PHE A 55 -5.52 2.08 -23.17
#